data_AF-A0A2P2ICS4-F1
#
_entry.id   AF-A0A2P2ICS4-F1
#
_cell.length_a   1.000
_cell.length_b   1.000
_cell.length_c   1.000
_cell.angle_alpha   90.00
_cell.angle_beta   90.00
_cell.angle_gamma   90.00
#
_symmetry.space_group_name_H-M   'P 1'
#
loop_
_entity.id
_entity.type
_entity.pdbx_description
1 polymer ?
#
loop_
_entity_poly.entity_id
_entity_poly.type
_entity_poly.pdbx_seq_one_letter_code
_entity_poly.pdbx_strand_id
1 'polypeptide(L)'
;MSFLRGIYGVNSSVISSIKKAGITSPIDYLLSDLEQIAKEGDCSYRELQSVRSVVTAQLAALPITGDVLLKDATKSTVVFSTGSSRLDAALGGGVLRSEVLEVFGKSGVGKTQLCARMAAKQATLGRRVLYLDTAAAIIPSMLMEIFSRLNAEVTEELLQLIQVCHPRDIWEAISSLSSVLASSDPPALLVLDSVAAYMLPAVAATQGTGAVCQLSSVLRQIANRSNAV
;
A
#
# COMPACT_ATOMS: atom_id res chain seq x y z
N MET A 1 5.37 21.51 -0.38
CA MET A 1 6.49 20.89 -1.12
C MET A 1 7.61 20.56 -0.14
N SER A 2 7.50 19.43 0.54
CA SER A 2 8.55 18.93 1.44
C SER A 2 9.80 18.50 0.67
N PHE A 3 9.66 17.99 -0.56
CA PHE A 3 10.80 17.42 -1.32
C PHE A 3 11.79 18.43 -1.89
N LEU A 4 11.42 19.71 -2.00
CA LEU A 4 12.34 20.78 -2.41
C LEU A 4 13.11 21.36 -1.21
N ARG A 5 12.73 21.03 0.04
CA ARG A 5 13.48 21.44 1.23
C ARG A 5 14.79 20.66 1.27
N GLY A 6 15.91 21.36 1.08
CA GLY A 6 17.25 20.78 1.11
C GLY A 6 18.00 20.84 -0.21
N ILE A 7 17.36 21.26 -1.30
CA ILE A 7 18.04 21.57 -2.56
C ILE A 7 18.53 23.02 -2.49
N TYR A 8 19.83 23.20 -2.28
CA TYR A 8 20.45 24.53 -2.23
C TYR A 8 20.47 25.17 -3.64
N GLY A 9 20.15 26.46 -3.71
CA GLY A 9 20.22 27.23 -4.96
C GLY A 9 18.97 27.15 -5.85
N VAL A 10 17.84 26.62 -5.36
CA VAL A 10 16.57 26.68 -6.10
C VAL A 10 15.95 28.07 -5.97
N ASN A 11 15.82 28.77 -7.10
CA ASN A 11 15.16 30.07 -7.16
C ASN A 11 13.67 29.97 -6.79
N SER A 12 13.14 31.04 -6.18
CA SER A 12 11.72 31.14 -5.82
C SER A 12 10.80 31.04 -7.04
N SER A 13 11.26 31.50 -8.20
CA SER A 13 10.57 31.39 -9.48
C SER A 13 10.36 29.94 -9.90
N VAL A 14 11.41 29.11 -9.82
CA VAL A 14 11.34 27.65 -10.08
C VAL A 14 10.32 26.98 -9.17
N ILE A 15 10.34 27.27 -7.86
CA ILE A 15 9.37 26.71 -6.91
C ILE A 15 7.94 27.11 -7.29
N SER A 16 7.73 28.35 -7.71
CA SER A 16 6.42 28.84 -8.11
C SER A 16 5.90 28.19 -9.40
N SER A 17 6.78 27.97 -10.39
CA SER A 17 6.44 27.29 -11.65
C SER A 17 6.06 25.83 -11.42
N ILE A 18 6.83 25.11 -10.59
CA ILE A 18 6.52 23.72 -10.23
C ILE A 18 5.18 23.64 -9.49
N LYS A 19 4.88 24.61 -8.60
CA LYS A 19 3.58 24.66 -7.90
C LYS A 19 2.42 24.94 -8.84
N LYS A 20 2.58 25.89 -9.78
CA LYS A 20 1.57 26.20 -10.79
C LYS A 20 1.24 24.98 -11.65
N ALA A 21 2.24 24.14 -11.94
CA ALA A 21 2.06 22.89 -12.65
C ALA A 21 1.38 21.76 -11.83
N GLY A 22 0.95 22.03 -10.59
CA GLY A 22 0.25 21.05 -9.75
C GLY A 22 1.13 19.92 -9.20
N ILE A 23 2.45 20.03 -9.35
CA ILE A 23 3.38 18.98 -8.93
C ILE A 23 3.54 19.02 -7.42
N THR A 24 3.27 17.91 -6.74
CA THR A 24 3.33 17.84 -5.27
C THR A 24 4.32 16.80 -4.74
N SER A 25 4.60 15.76 -5.53
CA SER A 25 5.56 14.70 -5.21
C SER A 25 6.86 14.83 -6.01
N PRO A 26 8.02 14.42 -5.44
CA PRO A 26 9.25 14.31 -6.20
C PRO A 26 9.14 13.34 -7.39
N ILE A 27 8.31 12.30 -7.29
CA ILE A 27 8.07 11.36 -8.40
C ILE A 27 7.32 12.07 -9.55
N ASP A 28 6.26 12.81 -9.23
CA ASP A 28 5.52 13.60 -10.23
C ASP A 28 6.46 14.57 -10.94
N TYR A 29 7.38 15.19 -10.19
CA TYR A 29 8.40 16.09 -10.75
C TYR A 29 9.41 15.38 -11.66
N LEU A 30 9.78 14.14 -11.37
CA LEU A 30 10.68 13.36 -12.24
C LEU A 30 9.98 12.97 -13.55
N LEU A 31 8.67 12.73 -13.51
CA LEU A 31 7.87 12.28 -14.65
C LEU A 31 7.28 13.43 -15.48
N SER A 32 7.28 14.66 -14.97
CA SER A 32 6.68 15.80 -15.65
C SER A 32 7.41 16.22 -16.93
N ASP A 33 6.73 16.97 -17.79
CA ASP A 33 7.38 17.62 -18.93
C ASP A 33 8.05 18.93 -18.50
N LEU A 34 9.38 18.96 -18.45
CA LEU A 34 10.12 20.16 -18.06
C LEU A 34 10.05 21.28 -19.10
N GLU A 35 9.87 20.95 -20.38
CA GLU A 35 9.74 21.96 -21.43
C GLU A 35 8.42 22.70 -21.29
N GLN A 36 7.35 21.97 -20.97
CA GLN A 36 6.04 22.59 -20.70
C GLN A 36 6.11 23.50 -19.47
N ILE A 37 6.71 23.02 -18.36
CA ILE A 37 6.84 23.83 -17.14
C ILE A 37 7.70 25.07 -17.38
N ALA A 38 8.75 24.97 -18.21
CA ALA A 38 9.57 26.13 -18.58
C ALA A 38 8.82 27.13 -19.47
N LYS A 39 7.93 26.66 -20.35
CA LYS A 39 7.13 27.52 -21.24
C LYS A 39 6.03 28.28 -20.49
N GLU A 40 5.36 27.61 -19.55
CA GLU A 40 4.24 28.17 -18.78
C GLU A 40 4.69 28.87 -17.49
N GLY A 41 5.91 28.56 -17.03
CA GLY A 41 6.51 29.10 -15.82
C GLY A 41 7.49 30.23 -16.07
N ASP A 42 7.94 30.84 -14.98
CA ASP A 42 8.95 31.90 -14.98
C ASP A 42 10.33 31.32 -14.64
N CYS A 43 10.73 30.25 -15.32
CA CYS A 43 12.01 29.58 -15.08
C CYS A 43 12.56 28.93 -16.34
N SER A 44 13.88 28.84 -16.43
CA SER A 44 14.54 28.19 -17.57
C SER A 44 14.49 26.67 -17.46
N TYR A 45 14.51 26.01 -18.62
CA TYR A 45 14.66 24.55 -18.70
C TYR A 45 15.90 24.05 -17.94
N ARG A 46 17.02 24.78 -18.00
CA ARG A 46 18.27 24.41 -17.32
C ARG A 46 18.14 24.41 -15.80
N GLU A 47 17.42 25.38 -15.24
CA GLU A 47 17.15 25.42 -13.79
C GLU A 47 16.33 24.20 -13.36
N LEU A 48 15.27 23.88 -14.11
CA LEU A 48 14.45 22.69 -13.87
C LEU A 48 15.27 21.39 -14.02
N GLN A 49 16.12 21.30 -15.04
CA GLN A 49 16.96 20.12 -15.25
C GLN A 49 17.99 19.93 -14.11
N SER A 50 18.51 21.03 -13.56
CA SER A 50 19.43 21.00 -12.41
C SER A 50 18.73 20.55 -11.13
N VAL A 51 17.48 20.97 -10.92
CA VAL A 51 16.66 20.46 -9.81
C VAL A 51 16.36 18.97 -10.02
N ARG A 52 16.02 18.55 -11.25
CA ARG A 52 15.74 17.15 -11.57
C ARG A 52 16.94 16.25 -11.29
N SER A 53 18.16 16.65 -11.64
CA SER A 53 19.35 15.83 -11.36
C SER A 53 19.59 15.63 -9.85
N VAL A 54 19.38 16.67 -9.05
CA VAL A 54 19.49 16.56 -7.58
C VAL A 54 18.39 15.67 -7.00
N VAL A 55 17.13 15.85 -7.45
CA VAL A 55 16.00 15.02 -7.01
C VAL A 55 16.24 13.56 -7.40
N THR A 56 16.75 13.29 -8.61
CA THR A 56 17.11 11.93 -9.04
C THR A 56 18.18 11.33 -8.15
N ALA A 57 19.24 12.08 -7.83
CA ALA A 57 20.31 11.60 -6.95
C ALA A 57 19.81 11.32 -5.51
N GLN A 58 18.94 12.18 -4.97
CA GLN A 58 18.35 12.01 -3.64
C GLN A 58 17.42 10.80 -3.54
N LEU A 59 16.77 10.42 -4.65
CA LEU A 59 15.86 9.27 -4.71
C LEU A 59 16.52 8.00 -5.27
N ALA A 60 17.79 8.07 -5.66
CA ALA A 60 18.47 6.93 -6.27
C ALA A 60 18.58 5.77 -5.28
N ALA A 61 18.21 4.57 -5.73
CA ALA A 61 18.54 3.35 -5.02
C ALA A 61 20.06 3.15 -5.08
N LEU A 62 20.74 3.24 -3.94
CA LEU A 62 22.16 2.99 -3.85
C LEU A 62 22.43 1.48 -3.78
N PRO A 63 23.44 0.96 -4.51
CA PRO A 63 23.81 -0.44 -4.41
C PRO A 63 24.28 -0.75 -2.99
N ILE A 64 23.82 -1.87 -2.45
CA ILE A 64 24.26 -2.40 -1.15
C ILE A 64 25.07 -3.68 -1.36
N THR A 65 26.02 -3.93 -0.47
CA THR A 65 26.80 -5.18 -0.45
C THR A 65 26.01 -6.31 0.18
N GLY A 66 26.39 -7.57 -0.11
CA GLY A 66 25.68 -8.75 0.38
C GLY A 66 25.64 -8.88 1.90
N ASP A 67 26.66 -8.37 2.62
CA ASP A 67 26.70 -8.38 4.08
C ASP A 67 25.69 -7.38 4.69
N VAL A 68 25.49 -6.23 4.05
CA VAL A 68 24.47 -5.25 4.44
C VAL A 68 23.07 -5.81 4.18
N LEU A 69 22.86 -6.45 3.02
CA LEU A 69 21.59 -7.12 2.70
C LEU A 69 21.20 -8.17 3.76
N LEU A 70 22.14 -9.00 4.18
CA LEU A 70 21.87 -10.03 5.21
C LEU A 70 21.55 -9.42 6.58
N LYS A 71 22.24 -8.34 6.95
CA LYS A 71 21.95 -7.59 8.18
C LYS A 71 20.59 -6.89 8.12
N ASP A 72 20.16 -6.41 6.97
CA ASP A 72 18.85 -5.77 6.83
C ASP A 72 17.70 -6.78 6.79
N ALA A 73 17.90 -7.94 6.16
CA ALA A 73 16.93 -9.04 6.19
C ALA A 73 16.62 -9.52 7.62
N THR A 74 17.62 -9.48 8.51
CA THR A 74 17.46 -9.86 9.92
C THR A 74 16.89 -8.76 10.82
N LYS A 75 16.84 -7.50 10.34
CA LYS A 75 16.19 -6.39 11.07
C LYS A 75 14.67 -6.37 10.92
N SER A 76 14.13 -6.95 9.83
CA SER A 76 12.69 -7.00 9.59
C SER A 76 12.02 -8.04 10.49
N THR A 77 11.85 -7.68 11.77
CA THR A 77 11.41 -8.60 12.85
C THR A 77 9.96 -8.36 13.28
N VAL A 78 9.26 -7.42 12.65
CA VAL A 78 7.88 -7.13 13.05
C VAL A 78 6.96 -8.11 12.37
N VAL A 79 6.36 -8.96 13.20
CA VAL A 79 5.47 -10.04 12.77
C VAL A 79 4.01 -9.68 13.07
N PHE A 80 3.13 -9.98 12.13
CA PHE A 80 1.69 -9.83 12.23
C PHE A 80 1.09 -11.18 12.60
N SER A 81 0.56 -11.28 13.81
CA SER A 81 -0.21 -12.46 14.22
C SER A 81 -1.42 -12.63 13.32
N THR A 82 -1.63 -13.87 12.88
CA THR A 82 -2.82 -14.32 12.15
C THR A 82 -4.07 -14.40 13.05
N GLY A 83 -3.90 -14.23 14.36
CA GLY A 83 -4.92 -14.48 15.37
C GLY A 83 -5.08 -15.97 15.72
N SER A 84 -4.25 -16.85 15.16
CA SER A 84 -4.19 -18.28 15.46
C SER A 84 -2.77 -18.67 15.86
N SER A 85 -2.57 -19.06 17.12
CA SER A 85 -1.24 -19.43 17.63
C SER A 85 -0.59 -20.60 16.88
N ARG A 86 -1.41 -21.55 16.41
CA ARG A 86 -0.93 -22.69 15.61
C ARG A 86 -0.45 -22.26 14.22
N LEU A 87 -1.18 -21.35 13.59
CA LEU A 87 -0.81 -20.83 12.27
C LEU A 87 0.41 -19.91 12.38
N ASP A 88 0.45 -19.07 13.41
CA ASP A 88 1.62 -18.24 13.70
C ASP A 88 2.86 -19.10 13.91
N ALA A 89 2.77 -20.17 14.70
CA ALA A 89 3.88 -21.11 14.87
C ALA A 89 4.33 -21.75 13.55
N ALA A 90 3.38 -22.15 12.69
CA ALA A 90 3.68 -22.72 11.38
C ALA A 90 4.35 -21.71 10.42
N LEU A 91 4.07 -20.41 10.59
CA LEU A 91 4.65 -19.31 9.82
C LEU A 91 5.94 -18.75 10.46
N GLY A 92 6.47 -19.38 11.52
CA GLY A 92 7.68 -18.89 12.20
C GLY A 92 7.46 -17.66 13.10
N GLY A 93 6.22 -17.45 13.56
CA GLY A 93 5.80 -16.38 14.46
C GLY A 93 4.59 -15.57 13.96
N GLY A 94 4.21 -15.73 12.69
CA GLY A 94 3.15 -14.99 12.00
C GLY A 94 3.64 -14.45 10.65
N VAL A 95 3.00 -13.39 10.13
CA VAL A 95 3.29 -12.84 8.79
C VAL A 95 4.29 -11.69 8.89
N LEU A 96 5.35 -11.69 8.08
CA LEU A 96 6.35 -10.62 8.08
C LEU A 96 5.82 -9.35 7.42
N ARG A 97 6.29 -8.19 7.90
CA ARG A 97 6.08 -6.91 7.22
C ARG A 97 6.69 -6.88 5.83
N SER A 98 6.10 -6.06 4.97
CA SER A 98 6.58 -5.82 3.61
C SER A 98 6.48 -7.06 2.71
N GLU A 99 5.61 -8.00 3.07
CA GLU A 99 5.29 -9.18 2.28
C GLU A 99 3.83 -9.16 1.83
N VAL A 100 3.57 -9.82 0.71
CA VAL A 100 2.20 -10.11 0.25
C VAL A 100 1.92 -11.58 0.53
N LEU A 101 0.99 -11.86 1.44
CA LEU A 101 0.55 -13.21 1.76
C LEU A 101 -0.67 -13.60 0.92
N GLU A 102 -0.55 -14.63 0.10
CA GLU A 102 -1.67 -15.22 -0.62
C GLU A 102 -2.25 -16.42 0.14
N VAL A 103 -3.54 -16.37 0.43
CA VAL A 103 -4.30 -17.49 1.01
C VAL A 103 -5.24 -18.05 -0.05
N PHE A 104 -4.96 -19.26 -0.55
CA PHE A 104 -5.75 -19.92 -1.59
C PHE A 104 -6.43 -21.21 -1.08
N GLY A 105 -7.51 -21.63 -1.75
CA GLY A 105 -8.24 -22.85 -1.40
C GLY A 105 -9.70 -22.84 -1.87
N LYS A 106 -10.39 -23.98 -1.76
CA LYS A 106 -11.81 -24.13 -2.15
C LYS A 106 -12.72 -23.14 -1.41
N SER A 107 -13.89 -22.85 -1.98
CA SER A 107 -14.91 -22.06 -1.26
C SER A 107 -15.30 -22.76 0.05
N GLY A 108 -15.59 -21.98 1.10
CA GLY A 108 -16.01 -22.51 2.40
C GLY A 108 -14.90 -23.00 3.35
N VAL A 109 -13.63 -23.05 2.92
CA VAL A 109 -12.52 -23.52 3.80
C VAL A 109 -12.08 -22.50 4.87
N GLY A 110 -12.73 -21.33 4.93
CA GLY A 110 -12.48 -20.32 5.97
C GLY A 110 -11.50 -19.20 5.61
N LYS A 111 -11.22 -18.96 4.31
CA LYS A 111 -10.31 -17.87 3.87
C LYS A 111 -10.76 -16.49 4.36
N THR A 112 -12.00 -16.11 4.08
CA THR A 112 -12.60 -14.85 4.56
C THR A 112 -12.61 -14.76 6.09
N GLN A 113 -12.87 -15.86 6.79
CA GLN A 113 -12.81 -15.91 8.25
C GLN A 113 -11.39 -15.66 8.77
N LEU A 114 -10.37 -16.20 8.12
CA LEU A 114 -8.97 -15.93 8.44
C LEU A 114 -8.63 -14.45 8.22
N CYS A 115 -8.99 -13.91 7.06
CA CYS A 115 -8.77 -12.50 6.72
C CYS A 115 -9.44 -11.54 7.71
N ALA A 116 -10.72 -11.76 8.04
CA ALA A 116 -11.46 -10.98 9.03
C ALA A 116 -10.84 -11.11 10.44
N ARG A 117 -10.35 -12.31 10.80
CA ARG A 117 -9.67 -12.53 12.08
C ARG A 117 -8.34 -11.79 12.16
N MET A 118 -7.57 -11.76 11.08
CA MET A 118 -6.35 -10.96 10.97
C MET A 118 -6.66 -9.47 11.13
N ALA A 119 -7.67 -8.97 10.41
CA ALA A 119 -8.12 -7.58 10.52
C ALA A 119 -8.48 -7.20 11.96
N ALA A 120 -9.35 -7.97 12.60
CA ALA A 120 -9.73 -7.75 14.00
C ALA A 120 -8.52 -7.82 14.94
N LYS A 121 -7.62 -8.81 14.76
CA LYS A 121 -6.43 -8.94 15.60
C LYS A 121 -5.52 -7.72 15.48
N GLN A 122 -5.31 -7.19 14.27
CA GLN A 122 -4.49 -5.99 14.10
C GLN A 122 -5.16 -4.74 14.67
N ALA A 123 -6.48 -4.60 14.50
CA ALA A 123 -7.25 -3.51 15.11
C ALA A 123 -7.10 -3.51 16.64
N THR A 124 -7.17 -4.68 17.29
CA THR A 124 -6.97 -4.79 18.76
C THR A 124 -5.56 -4.40 19.23
N LEU A 125 -4.60 -4.30 18.31
CA LEU A 125 -3.24 -3.79 18.57
C LEU A 125 -3.11 -2.29 18.24
N GLY A 126 -4.23 -1.59 18.01
CA GLY A 126 -4.24 -0.17 17.64
C GLY A 126 -3.80 0.11 16.21
N ARG A 127 -3.78 -0.91 15.33
CA ARG A 127 -3.29 -0.78 13.96
C ARG A 127 -4.45 -0.60 12.99
N ARG A 128 -4.31 0.36 12.07
CA ARG A 128 -5.30 0.60 11.00
C ARG A 128 -5.25 -0.53 9.96
N VAL A 129 -6.43 -0.92 9.50
CA VAL A 129 -6.64 -1.98 8.53
C VAL A 129 -7.52 -1.46 7.40
N LEU A 130 -7.15 -1.76 6.16
CA LEU A 130 -8.02 -1.59 5.00
C LEU A 130 -8.44 -2.95 4.48
N TYR A 131 -9.74 -3.19 4.39
CA TYR A 131 -10.32 -4.42 3.87
C TYR A 131 -11.06 -4.12 2.56
N LEU A 132 -10.50 -4.56 1.44
CA LEU A 132 -11.14 -4.53 0.13
C LEU A 132 -11.96 -5.81 -0.03
N ASP A 133 -13.26 -5.73 0.24
CA ASP A 133 -14.21 -6.84 0.15
C ASP A 133 -14.92 -6.84 -1.21
N THR A 134 -14.44 -7.68 -2.12
CA THR A 134 -14.96 -7.76 -3.48
C THR A 134 -16.30 -8.48 -3.56
N ALA A 135 -16.69 -9.23 -2.52
CA ALA A 135 -17.86 -10.10 -2.53
C ALA A 135 -18.91 -9.72 -1.48
N ALA A 136 -18.67 -8.64 -0.72
CA ALA A 136 -19.46 -8.27 0.47
C ALA A 136 -19.64 -9.46 1.44
N ALA A 137 -18.57 -10.25 1.61
CA ALA A 137 -18.56 -11.44 2.44
C ALA A 137 -18.32 -11.14 3.93
N ILE A 138 -17.76 -9.96 4.26
CA ILE A 138 -17.58 -9.52 5.64
C ILE A 138 -18.89 -8.95 6.18
N ILE A 139 -19.38 -9.53 7.27
CA ILE A 139 -20.64 -9.11 7.91
C ILE A 139 -20.40 -8.72 9.37
N PRO A 140 -21.18 -7.76 9.92
CA PRO A 140 -20.95 -7.26 11.28
C PRO A 140 -20.97 -8.35 12.35
N SER A 141 -21.91 -9.30 12.26
CA SER A 141 -22.02 -10.40 13.23
C SER A 141 -20.77 -11.28 13.27
N MET A 142 -20.12 -11.51 12.12
CA MET A 142 -18.86 -12.24 12.03
C MET A 142 -17.74 -11.50 12.77
N LEU A 143 -17.61 -10.18 12.56
CA LEU A 143 -16.62 -9.38 13.28
C LEU A 143 -16.86 -9.37 14.79
N MET A 144 -18.11 -9.21 15.23
CA MET A 144 -18.45 -9.26 16.66
C MET A 144 -18.10 -10.60 17.30
N GLU A 145 -18.38 -11.71 16.61
CA GLU A 145 -17.99 -13.04 17.08
C GLU A 145 -16.46 -13.19 17.16
N ILE A 146 -15.74 -12.68 16.16
CA ILE A 146 -14.27 -12.70 16.15
C ILE A 146 -13.71 -11.90 17.32
N PHE A 147 -14.19 -10.67 17.56
CA PHE A 147 -13.73 -9.84 18.69
C PHE A 147 -14.01 -10.50 20.04
N SER A 148 -15.19 -11.10 20.21
CA SER A 148 -15.52 -11.89 21.40
C SER A 148 -14.51 -13.02 21.63
N ARG A 149 -14.17 -13.78 20.57
CA ARG A 149 -13.15 -14.86 20.64
C ARG A 149 -11.72 -14.36 20.85
N LEU A 150 -11.46 -13.08 20.58
CA LEU A 150 -10.18 -12.43 20.87
C LEU A 150 -10.14 -11.82 22.27
N ASN A 151 -11.23 -11.92 23.05
CA ASN A 151 -11.42 -11.25 24.34
C ASN A 151 -11.18 -9.74 24.26
N ALA A 152 -11.59 -9.12 23.15
CA ALA A 152 -11.45 -7.70 22.93
C ALA A 152 -12.76 -6.97 23.23
N GLU A 153 -12.68 -5.88 23.99
CA GLU A 153 -13.79 -4.97 24.16
C GLU A 153 -14.03 -4.19 22.87
N VAL A 154 -15.26 -4.24 22.36
CA VAL A 154 -15.62 -3.56 21.11
C VAL A 154 -16.02 -2.13 21.42
N THR A 155 -15.14 -1.18 21.09
CA THR A 155 -15.41 0.25 21.15
C THR A 155 -15.54 0.86 19.76
N GLU A 156 -16.08 2.07 19.67
CA GLU A 156 -16.20 2.78 18.39
C GLU A 156 -14.82 3.05 17.78
N GLU A 157 -13.84 3.43 18.61
CA GLU A 157 -12.46 3.70 18.18
C GLU A 157 -11.81 2.45 17.60
N LEU A 158 -12.04 1.28 18.21
CA LEU A 158 -11.54 0.00 17.69
C LEU A 158 -12.13 -0.30 16.30
N LEU A 159 -13.44 -0.07 16.14
CA LEU A 159 -14.13 -0.32 14.87
C LEU A 159 -13.67 0.65 13.77
N GLN A 160 -13.39 1.91 14.11
CA GLN A 160 -12.87 2.92 13.18
C GLN A 160 -11.49 2.55 12.61
N LEU A 161 -10.73 1.68 13.28
CA LEU A 161 -9.46 1.17 12.76
C LEU A 161 -9.64 0.21 11.58
N ILE A 162 -10.83 -0.37 11.38
CA ILE A 162 -11.11 -1.29 10.27
C ILE A 162 -11.95 -0.55 9.22
N GLN A 163 -11.28 -0.13 8.15
CA GLN A 163 -11.94 0.49 6.99
C GLN A 163 -12.30 -0.59 5.98
N VAL A 164 -13.58 -0.66 5.60
CA VAL A 164 -14.07 -1.63 4.60
C VAL A 164 -14.47 -0.89 3.33
N CYS A 165 -13.98 -1.35 2.18
CA CYS A 165 -14.33 -0.85 0.86
C CYS A 165 -14.81 -2.01 -0.01
N HIS A 166 -15.81 -1.76 -0.85
CA HIS A 166 -16.42 -2.76 -1.72
C HIS A 166 -16.17 -2.42 -3.20
N PRO A 167 -14.98 -2.71 -3.75
CA PRO A 167 -14.67 -2.43 -5.14
C PRO A 167 -15.50 -3.30 -6.09
N ARG A 168 -16.19 -2.68 -7.04
CA ARG A 168 -17.08 -3.35 -7.99
C ARG A 168 -16.35 -4.04 -9.13
N ASP A 169 -15.16 -3.55 -9.45
CA ASP A 169 -14.29 -4.10 -10.49
C ASP A 169 -12.80 -3.94 -10.12
N ILE A 170 -11.92 -4.48 -10.96
CA ILE A 170 -10.48 -4.45 -10.70
C ILE A 170 -9.90 -3.03 -10.75
N TRP A 171 -10.52 -2.11 -11.48
CA TRP A 171 -10.04 -0.74 -11.63
C TRP A 171 -10.34 0.08 -10.39
N GLU A 172 -11.52 -0.10 -9.78
CA GLU A 172 -11.84 0.47 -8.47
C GLU A 172 -10.90 -0.07 -7.37
N ALA A 173 -10.56 -1.37 -7.43
CA ALA A 173 -9.56 -1.94 -6.53
C ALA A 173 -8.18 -1.29 -6.74
N ILE A 174 -7.69 -1.21 -7.99
CA ILE A 174 -6.40 -0.57 -8.31
C ILE A 174 -6.39 0.91 -7.90
N SER A 175 -7.48 1.64 -8.13
CA SER A 175 -7.61 3.05 -7.72
C SER A 175 -7.54 3.22 -6.20
N SER A 176 -8.23 2.36 -5.46
CA SER A 176 -8.18 2.33 -3.99
C SER A 176 -6.78 1.98 -3.47
N LEU A 177 -6.09 1.03 -4.10
CA LEU A 177 -4.70 0.71 -3.76
C LEU A 177 -3.75 1.87 -4.08
N SER A 178 -3.98 2.56 -5.20
CA SER A 178 -3.15 3.70 -5.61
C SER A 178 -3.29 4.89 -4.65
N SER A 179 -4.49 5.13 -4.11
CA SER A 179 -4.70 6.18 -3.10
C SER A 179 -4.00 5.82 -1.78
N VAL A 180 -3.98 4.54 -1.40
CA VAL A 180 -3.19 4.05 -0.25
C VAL A 180 -1.69 4.29 -0.47
N LEU A 181 -1.17 3.98 -1.67
CA LEU A 181 0.24 4.18 -1.99
C LEU A 181 0.67 5.66 -1.95
N ALA A 182 -0.27 6.57 -2.25
CA ALA A 182 -0.07 8.01 -2.16
C ALA A 182 -0.27 8.59 -0.74
N SER A 183 -0.90 7.82 0.17
CA SER A 183 -1.17 8.26 1.54
C SER A 183 0.12 8.44 2.34
N SER A 184 0.15 9.48 3.17
CA SER A 184 1.24 9.69 4.14
C SER A 184 1.11 8.80 5.37
N ASP A 185 -0.08 8.22 5.59
CA ASP A 185 -0.38 7.34 6.70
C ASP A 185 -1.14 6.12 6.12
N PRO A 186 -0.43 5.12 5.60
CA PRO A 186 -1.03 3.89 5.04
C PRO A 186 -1.47 2.91 6.15
N PRO A 187 -2.44 2.01 5.88
CA PRO A 187 -2.85 0.99 6.83
C PRO A 187 -1.70 0.01 7.09
N ALA A 188 -1.67 -0.56 8.29
CA ALA A 188 -0.66 -1.55 8.66
C ALA A 188 -0.95 -2.93 8.06
N LEU A 189 -2.23 -3.23 7.80
CA LEU A 189 -2.69 -4.45 7.12
C LEU A 189 -3.65 -4.04 6.00
N LEU A 190 -3.41 -4.57 4.81
CA LEU A 190 -4.29 -4.46 3.66
C LEU A 190 -4.78 -5.85 3.27
N VAL A 191 -6.10 -6.04 3.30
CA VAL A 191 -6.74 -7.28 2.86
C VAL A 191 -7.44 -7.04 1.53
N LEU A 192 -7.24 -7.94 0.58
CA LEU A 192 -8.01 -8.03 -0.65
C LEU A 192 -8.69 -9.40 -0.74
N ASP A 193 -9.96 -9.46 -0.37
CA ASP A 193 -10.77 -10.68 -0.38
C ASP A 193 -11.92 -10.51 -1.38
N SER A 194 -11.82 -11.00 -2.62
CA SER A 194 -10.74 -11.82 -3.18
C SER A 194 -10.37 -11.40 -4.60
N VAL A 195 -9.11 -11.60 -4.97
CA VAL A 195 -8.64 -11.44 -6.36
C VAL A 195 -9.40 -12.36 -7.32
N ALA A 196 -9.88 -13.52 -6.84
CA ALA A 196 -10.60 -14.50 -7.64
C ALA A 196 -11.89 -13.94 -8.25
N ALA A 197 -12.52 -12.93 -7.63
CA ALA A 197 -13.69 -12.25 -8.18
C ALA A 197 -13.41 -11.63 -9.57
N TYR A 198 -12.16 -11.19 -9.80
CA TYR A 198 -11.74 -10.57 -11.06
C TYR A 198 -11.18 -11.55 -12.08
N MET A 199 -10.94 -12.80 -11.67
CA MET A 199 -10.34 -13.84 -12.51
C MET A 199 -11.37 -14.78 -13.16
N LEU A 200 -12.67 -14.54 -12.98
CA LEU A 200 -13.71 -15.33 -13.63
C LEU A 200 -13.58 -15.23 -15.17
N PRO A 201 -13.75 -16.33 -15.94
CA PRO A 201 -13.48 -16.36 -17.38
C PRO A 201 -14.18 -15.25 -18.20
N ALA A 202 -15.41 -14.86 -17.82
CA ALA A 202 -16.15 -13.78 -18.47
C ALA A 202 -15.52 -12.39 -18.25
N VAL A 203 -14.86 -12.18 -17.11
CA VAL A 203 -14.15 -10.95 -16.72
C VAL A 203 -12.71 -10.98 -17.22
N ALA A 204 -12.04 -12.13 -17.14
CA ALA A 204 -10.68 -12.32 -17.64
C ALA A 204 -10.57 -12.15 -19.18
N ALA A 205 -11.62 -12.54 -19.92
CA ALA A 205 -11.70 -12.35 -21.37
C ALA A 205 -11.83 -10.88 -21.79
N THR A 206 -12.31 -10.00 -20.91
CA THR A 206 -12.54 -8.57 -21.19
C THR A 206 -11.51 -7.65 -20.53
N GLN A 207 -10.92 -8.04 -19.41
CA GLN A 207 -10.01 -7.18 -18.62
C GLN A 207 -8.54 -7.61 -18.65
N GLY A 208 -8.23 -8.81 -19.16
CA GLY A 208 -6.87 -9.26 -19.45
C GLY A 208 -6.00 -9.55 -18.22
N THR A 209 -5.07 -10.48 -18.37
CA THR A 209 -4.02 -10.80 -17.37
C THR A 209 -3.19 -9.59 -16.94
N GLY A 210 -3.14 -8.52 -17.74
CA GLY A 210 -2.43 -7.27 -17.44
C GLY A 210 -2.96 -6.55 -16.19
N ALA A 211 -4.28 -6.51 -15.97
CA ALA A 211 -4.86 -5.82 -14.82
C ALA A 211 -4.52 -6.52 -13.49
N VAL A 212 -4.48 -7.86 -13.49
CA VAL A 212 -4.02 -8.66 -12.34
C VAL A 212 -2.54 -8.42 -12.04
N CYS A 213 -1.70 -8.37 -13.08
CA CYS A 213 -0.28 -8.04 -12.92
C CYS A 213 -0.09 -6.63 -12.32
N GLN A 214 -0.88 -5.66 -12.79
CA GLN A 214 -0.85 -4.30 -12.24
C GLN A 214 -1.28 -4.29 -10.77
N LEU A 215 -2.37 -4.97 -10.42
CA LEU A 215 -2.83 -5.09 -9.04
C LEU A 215 -1.76 -5.72 -8.14
N SER A 216 -1.12 -6.80 -8.60
CA SER A 216 -0.02 -7.47 -7.88
C SER A 216 1.20 -6.56 -7.70
N SER A 217 1.51 -5.74 -8.72
CA SER A 217 2.60 -4.76 -8.66
C SER A 217 2.31 -3.68 -7.61
N VAL A 218 1.10 -3.12 -7.60
CA VAL A 218 0.71 -2.10 -6.63
C VAL A 218 0.71 -2.65 -5.20
N LEU A 219 0.22 -3.88 -4.98
CA LEU A 219 0.29 -4.54 -3.66
C LEU A 219 1.73 -4.66 -3.16
N ARG A 220 2.66 -5.12 -4.00
CA ARG A 220 4.08 -5.20 -3.62
C ARG A 220 4.68 -3.83 -3.31
N GLN A 221 4.31 -2.80 -4.08
CA GLN A 221 4.76 -1.44 -3.82
C GLN A 221 4.24 -0.91 -2.48
N ILE A 222 2.97 -1.17 -2.15
CA ILE A 222 2.39 -0.79 -0.85
C ILE A 222 3.12 -1.49 0.28
N ALA A 223 3.31 -2.82 0.19
CA ALA A 223 3.99 -3.61 1.21
C ALA A 223 5.40 -3.05 1.48
N ASN A 224 6.20 -2.85 0.42
CA ASN A 224 7.58 -2.35 0.53
C ASN A 224 7.66 -0.90 1.03
N ARG A 225 6.75 -0.02 0.61
CA ARG A 225 6.81 1.41 0.94
C ARG A 225 6.23 1.73 2.32
N SER A 226 5.20 0.98 2.72
CA SER A 226 4.38 1.28 3.90
C SER A 226 4.74 0.43 5.11
N ASN A 227 5.66 -0.53 4.97
CA ASN A 227 5.90 -1.57 5.97
C ASN A 227 4.58 -2.28 6.39
N ALA A 228 3.66 -2.39 5.44
CA ALA A 228 2.36 -3.02 5.59
C ALA A 228 2.45 -4.51 5.23
N VAL A 229 1.44 -5.28 5.65
CA VAL A 229 1.16 -6.65 5.20
C VAL A 229 -0.05 -6.63 4.29
#